data_AF-A0A952IUT1-F1
#
_entry.id   AF-A0A952IUT1-F1
#
_cell.length_a   1.000
_cell.length_b   1.000
_cell.length_c   1.000
_cell.angle_alpha   90.00
_cell.angle_beta   90.00
_cell.angle_gamma   90.00
#
_symmetry.space_group_name_H-M   'P 1'
#
loop_
_entity.id
_entity.type
_entity.pdbx_description
1 polymer ?
#
loop_
_entity_poly.entity_id
_entity_poly.type
_entity_poly.pdbx_seq_one_letter_code
_entity_poly.pdbx_strand_id
1 'polypeptide(L)'
;MNINPQLLDDTVAVCTSSSATIMLMNDNRWPWLILVPNQSQATELHDLTHTDRNAFMADINQVSRVVHKVTNCQSINIAMLGNVVSQLHCHVVARSEGDPNWPRPVWGFEQAVHYQNDLPENLLDAIRKSFS
;
A
#
# COMPACT_ATOMS: atom_id res chain seq x y z
N MET A 1 -10.76 -14.34 3.43
CA MET A 1 -9.32 -13.98 3.46
C MET A 1 -8.95 -13.65 4.89
N ASN A 2 -7.79 -14.09 5.39
CA ASN A 2 -7.34 -13.81 6.75
C ASN A 2 -6.22 -12.78 6.68
N ILE A 3 -6.51 -11.51 6.99
CA ILE A 3 -5.50 -10.43 7.04
C ILE A 3 -4.92 -10.39 8.45
N ASN A 4 -3.62 -10.20 8.56
CA ASN A 4 -2.93 -10.09 9.84
C ASN A 4 -3.56 -8.96 10.70
N PRO A 5 -3.85 -9.21 11.99
CA PRO A 5 -4.46 -8.20 12.85
C PRO A 5 -3.71 -6.86 12.91
N GLN A 6 -2.38 -6.89 12.91
CA GLN A 6 -1.58 -5.66 12.91
C GLN A 6 -1.82 -4.82 11.65
N LEU A 7 -1.96 -5.46 10.48
CA LEU A 7 -2.30 -4.73 9.25
C LEU A 7 -3.70 -4.14 9.33
N LEU A 8 -4.65 -4.80 9.99
CA LEU A 8 -6.00 -4.26 10.18
C LEU A 8 -6.00 -3.07 11.15
N ASP A 9 -5.17 -3.12 12.20
CA ASP A 9 -5.06 -2.04 13.18
C ASP A 9 -4.34 -0.81 12.60
N ASP A 10 -3.35 -1.02 11.74
CA ASP A 10 -2.52 0.05 11.15
C ASP A 10 -3.11 0.66 9.88
N THR A 11 -4.19 0.10 9.33
CA THR A 11 -4.70 0.51 8.00
C THR A 11 -6.21 0.70 7.95
N VAL A 12 -6.67 1.41 6.92
CA VAL A 12 -8.08 1.56 6.58
C VAL A 12 -8.34 0.86 5.24
N ALA A 13 -9.32 -0.05 5.19
CA ALA A 13 -9.67 -0.75 3.95
C ALA A 13 -10.18 0.22 2.86
N VAL A 14 -9.71 0.02 1.62
CA VAL A 14 -10.08 0.88 0.47
C VAL A 14 -10.96 0.13 -0.52
N CYS A 15 -10.45 -0.97 -1.07
CA CYS A 15 -11.17 -1.87 -1.98
C CYS A 15 -10.46 -3.23 -2.09
N THR A 16 -11.08 -4.17 -2.81
CA THR A 16 -10.50 -5.47 -3.13
C THR A 16 -10.55 -5.69 -4.64
N SER A 17 -9.45 -6.10 -5.24
CA SER A 17 -9.40 -6.61 -6.60
C SER A 17 -9.56 -8.14 -6.60
N SER A 18 -9.46 -8.76 -7.79
CA SER A 18 -9.39 -10.23 -7.89
C SER A 18 -8.11 -10.81 -7.28
N SER A 19 -7.02 -10.03 -7.18
CA SER A 19 -5.72 -10.54 -6.74
C SER A 19 -5.25 -10.02 -5.37
N ALA A 20 -5.79 -8.89 -4.89
CA ALA A 20 -5.34 -8.26 -3.65
C ALA A 20 -6.43 -7.48 -2.89
N THR A 21 -6.23 -7.36 -1.58
CA THR A 21 -6.88 -6.33 -0.76
C THR A 21 -5.99 -5.09 -0.71
N ILE A 22 -6.59 -3.92 -0.96
CA ILE A 22 -5.91 -2.63 -1.00
C ILE A 22 -6.37 -1.79 0.20
N MET A 23 -5.41 -1.29 0.97
CA MET A 23 -5.63 -0.58 2.23
C MET A 23 -4.78 0.69 2.28
N LEU A 24 -5.25 1.72 2.98
CA LEU A 24 -4.54 2.96 3.25
C LEU A 24 -3.79 2.81 4.58
N MET A 25 -2.48 3.04 4.61
CA MET A 25 -1.75 3.14 5.87
C MET A 25 -2.28 4.32 6.68
N ASN A 26 -2.56 4.13 7.97
CA ASN A 26 -3.02 5.19 8.86
C ASN A 26 -1.86 6.11 9.31
N ASP A 27 -1.15 6.67 8.34
CA ASP A 27 -0.08 7.64 8.56
C ASP A 27 -0.18 8.74 7.51
N ASN A 28 -0.68 9.91 7.93
CA ASN A 28 -1.01 11.01 7.03
C ASN A 28 0.22 11.77 6.50
N ARG A 29 1.42 11.41 6.98
CA ARG A 29 2.69 12.03 6.56
C ARG A 29 3.01 11.78 5.09
N TRP A 30 2.54 10.65 4.53
CA TRP A 30 2.71 10.31 3.12
C TRP A 30 1.44 9.65 2.56
N PRO A 31 1.11 9.87 1.27
CA PRO A 31 0.12 9.03 0.59
C PRO A 31 0.68 7.60 0.44
N TRP A 32 0.19 6.69 1.28
CA TRP A 32 0.77 5.36 1.47
C TRP A 32 -0.30 4.26 1.43
N LEU A 33 -0.25 3.44 0.38
CA LEU A 33 -1.14 2.30 0.19
C LEU A 33 -0.39 0.99 0.49
N ILE A 34 -1.11 0.02 1.04
CA ILE A 34 -0.66 -1.35 1.24
C ILE A 34 -1.54 -2.29 0.43
N LEU A 35 -0.91 -3.22 -0.29
CA LEU A 35 -1.59 -4.31 -0.98
C LEU A 35 -1.23 -5.64 -0.33
N VAL A 36 -2.23 -6.45 -0.02
CA VAL A 36 -2.07 -7.82 0.50
C VAL A 36 -2.67 -8.78 -0.54
N PRO A 37 -1.90 -9.74 -1.09
CA PRO A 37 -2.44 -10.68 -2.07
C PRO A 37 -3.53 -11.54 -1.42
N ASN A 38 -4.58 -11.89 -2.17
CA ASN A 38 -5.73 -12.66 -1.67
C ASN A 38 -5.34 -14.06 -1.13
N GLN A 39 -4.14 -14.54 -1.46
CA GLN A 39 -3.55 -15.78 -0.98
C GLN A 39 -3.06 -15.65 0.47
N SER A 40 -3.77 -16.27 1.41
CA SER A 40 -3.63 -16.00 2.84
C SER A 40 -2.32 -16.44 3.52
N GLN A 41 -1.53 -17.31 2.89
CA GLN A 41 -0.35 -17.94 3.51
C GLN A 41 0.98 -17.50 2.91
N ALA A 42 0.98 -16.67 1.87
CA ALA A 42 2.22 -16.20 1.27
C ALA A 42 2.93 -15.26 2.25
N THR A 43 4.22 -15.49 2.46
CA THR A 43 5.11 -14.60 3.21
C THR A 43 6.01 -13.81 2.28
N GLU A 44 6.35 -14.41 1.15
CA GLU A 44 7.25 -13.88 0.15
C GLU A 44 6.63 -13.89 -1.24
N LEU A 45 7.15 -13.05 -2.15
CA LEU A 45 6.68 -13.00 -3.54
C LEU A 45 6.86 -14.34 -4.28
N HIS A 46 7.88 -15.13 -3.90
CA HIS A 46 8.15 -16.43 -4.50
C HIS A 46 7.25 -17.56 -3.98
N ASP A 47 6.45 -17.32 -2.93
CA ASP A 47 5.44 -18.27 -2.46
C ASP A 47 4.20 -18.28 -3.36
N LEU A 48 4.00 -17.21 -4.16
CA LEU A 48 2.90 -17.09 -5.09
C LEU A 48 3.14 -17.94 -6.34
N THR A 49 2.06 -18.50 -6.89
CA THR A 49 2.12 -19.11 -8.23
C THR A 49 2.49 -18.06 -9.26
N HIS A 50 3.01 -18.49 -10.41
CA HIS A 50 3.33 -17.56 -11.51
C HIS A 50 2.12 -16.70 -11.91
N THR A 51 0.93 -17.29 -11.95
CA THR A 51 -0.32 -16.59 -12.28
C THR A 51 -0.68 -15.55 -11.22
N ASP A 52 -0.69 -15.95 -9.94
CA ASP A 52 -1.07 -15.06 -8.84
C ASP A 52 -0.07 -13.92 -8.67
N ARG A 53 1.23 -14.23 -8.77
CA ARG A 53 2.30 -13.24 -8.73
C ARG A 53 2.13 -12.20 -9.83
N ASN A 54 1.85 -12.61 -11.06
CA ASN A 54 1.70 -11.68 -12.17
C ASN A 54 0.45 -10.80 -12.02
N ALA A 55 -0.65 -11.35 -11.51
CA ALA A 55 -1.84 -10.58 -11.18
C ALA A 55 -1.57 -9.56 -10.05
N PHE A 56 -0.90 -10.00 -8.99
CA PHE A 56 -0.51 -9.13 -7.86
C PHE A 56 0.41 -7.98 -8.30
N MET A 57 1.40 -8.28 -9.16
CA MET A 57 2.27 -7.25 -9.72
C MET A 57 1.52 -6.28 -10.65
N ALA A 58 0.50 -6.74 -11.38
CA ALA A 58 -0.35 -5.87 -12.17
C ALA A 58 -1.13 -4.88 -11.29
N ASP A 59 -1.67 -5.34 -10.17
CA ASP A 59 -2.38 -4.49 -9.21
C ASP A 59 -1.44 -3.48 -8.53
N ILE A 60 -0.24 -3.90 -8.11
CA ILE A 60 0.79 -2.98 -7.58
C ILE A 60 1.10 -1.87 -8.59
N ASN A 61 1.27 -2.23 -9.86
CA ASN A 61 1.54 -1.26 -10.92
C ASN A 61 0.35 -0.32 -11.16
N GLN A 62 -0.88 -0.83 -11.14
CA GLN A 62 -2.11 -0.04 -11.25
C GLN A 62 -2.19 0.99 -10.10
N VAL A 63 -2.03 0.56 -8.84
CA VAL A 63 -2.04 1.43 -7.67
C VAL A 63 -0.93 2.48 -7.76
N SER A 64 0.30 2.08 -8.09
CA SER A 64 1.44 3.00 -8.27
C SER A 64 1.13 4.12 -9.26
N ARG A 65 0.57 3.79 -10.43
CA ARG A 65 0.19 4.78 -11.45
C ARG A 65 -0.90 5.73 -10.97
N VAL A 66 -1.91 5.22 -10.26
CA VAL A 66 -2.99 6.04 -9.71
C VAL A 66 -2.45 6.98 -8.63
N VAL A 67 -1.71 6.46 -7.66
CA VAL A 67 -1.08 7.23 -6.58
C VAL A 67 -0.20 8.33 -7.16
N HIS A 68 0.68 8.01 -8.10
CA HIS A 68 1.54 9.00 -8.76
C HIS A 68 0.72 10.09 -9.44
N LYS A 69 -0.32 9.72 -10.21
CA LYS A 69 -1.16 10.66 -10.94
C LYS A 69 -1.93 11.60 -10.01
N VAL A 70 -2.52 11.08 -8.93
CA VAL A 70 -3.36 11.88 -8.01
C VAL A 70 -2.50 12.82 -7.16
N THR A 71 -1.34 12.34 -6.70
CA THR A 71 -0.47 13.10 -5.80
C THR A 71 0.47 14.04 -6.53
N ASN A 72 0.69 13.82 -7.84
CA ASN A 72 1.73 14.47 -8.63
C ASN A 72 3.11 14.41 -7.93
N CYS A 73 3.38 13.30 -7.25
CA CYS A 73 4.63 13.11 -6.52
C CYS A 73 5.81 12.97 -7.47
N GLN A 74 7.02 13.23 -6.96
CA GLN A 74 8.25 13.09 -7.73
C GLN A 74 8.63 11.62 -7.98
N SER A 75 8.31 10.72 -7.04
CA SER A 75 8.68 9.31 -7.13
C SER A 75 7.70 8.42 -6.36
N ILE A 76 7.61 7.15 -6.77
CA ILE A 76 6.92 6.11 -6.00
C ILE A 76 7.97 5.18 -5.40
N ASN A 77 7.89 4.94 -4.09
CA ASN A 77 8.63 3.86 -3.44
C ASN A 77 7.73 2.62 -3.35
N ILE A 78 8.27 1.48 -3.80
CA ILE A 78 7.59 0.18 -3.75
C ILE A 78 8.49 -0.79 -2.99
N ALA A 79 7.96 -1.47 -1.97
CA ALA A 79 8.71 -2.47 -1.22
C ALA A 79 7.82 -3.56 -0.63
N MET A 80 8.34 -4.77 -0.56
CA MET A 80 7.81 -5.90 0.21
C MET A 80 8.89 -6.27 1.22
N LEU A 81 8.69 -5.91 2.50
CA LEU A 81 9.72 -6.05 3.54
C LEU A 81 9.43 -7.22 4.48
N GLY A 82 8.29 -7.21 5.17
CA GLY A 82 7.82 -8.37 5.94
C GLY A 82 8.50 -8.68 7.28
N ASN A 83 9.51 -7.90 7.72
CA ASN A 83 10.28 -8.22 8.94
C ASN A 83 9.46 -8.20 10.25
N VAL A 84 8.40 -7.38 10.32
CA VAL A 84 7.54 -7.26 11.52
C VAL A 84 6.24 -8.06 11.34
N VAL A 85 5.58 -7.88 10.19
CA VAL A 85 4.41 -8.68 9.78
C VAL A 85 4.82 -9.57 8.63
N SER A 86 4.89 -10.88 8.88
CA SER A 86 5.39 -11.85 7.89
C SER A 86 4.44 -12.12 6.73
N GLN A 87 3.14 -11.84 6.88
CA GLN A 87 2.18 -11.98 5.77
C GLN A 87 2.62 -11.05 4.64
N LEU A 88 2.72 -11.59 3.41
CA LEU A 88 3.16 -10.82 2.25
C LEU A 88 2.29 -9.58 2.09
N HIS A 89 2.92 -8.42 2.01
CA HIS A 89 2.28 -7.17 1.70
C HIS A 89 3.24 -6.24 0.97
N CYS A 90 2.70 -5.43 0.07
CA CYS A 90 3.46 -4.48 -0.73
C CYS A 90 3.08 -3.06 -0.33
N HIS A 91 4.08 -2.26 0.02
CA HIS A 91 3.93 -0.82 0.23
C HIS A 91 4.05 -0.08 -1.10
N VAL A 92 3.17 0.88 -1.33
CA VAL A 92 3.22 1.84 -2.44
C VAL A 92 3.11 3.24 -1.85
N VAL A 93 4.18 4.01 -1.91
CA VAL A 93 4.31 5.30 -1.22
C VAL A 93 4.67 6.41 -2.19
N ALA A 94 3.87 7.47 -2.23
CA ALA A 94 4.19 8.70 -2.93
C ALA A 94 5.26 9.50 -2.17
N ARG A 95 6.31 9.92 -2.89
CA ARG A 95 7.45 10.66 -2.33
C ARG A 95 7.79 11.90 -3.14
N SER A 96 8.16 12.96 -2.44
CA SER A 96 8.60 14.23 -3.02
C SER A 96 9.63 14.90 -2.12
N GLU A 97 10.50 15.72 -2.72
CA GLU A 97 11.36 16.61 -1.94
C GLU A 97 10.53 17.46 -0.96
N GLY A 98 10.99 17.52 0.28
CA GLY A 98 10.29 18.21 1.37
C GLY A 98 9.32 17.33 2.18
N ASP A 99 9.04 16.09 1.74
CA ASP A 99 8.31 15.15 2.59
C ASP A 99 9.14 14.72 3.81
N PRO A 100 8.48 14.30 4.91
CA PRO A 100 9.20 13.86 6.10
C PRO A 100 10.23 12.77 5.76
N ASN A 101 11.44 12.93 6.28
CA ASN A 101 12.59 12.06 6.07
C ASN A 101 13.18 12.00 4.64
N TRP A 102 12.70 12.76 3.65
CA TRP A 102 13.34 12.80 2.33
C TRP A 102 14.85 13.14 2.43
N PRO A 103 15.75 12.46 1.68
CA PRO A 103 15.54 11.39 0.69
C PRO A 103 15.60 9.96 1.27
N ARG A 104 15.56 9.80 2.60
CA ARG A 104 15.61 8.50 3.27
C ARG A 104 14.26 7.76 3.21
N PRO A 105 14.23 6.45 3.48
CA PRO A 105 13.00 5.66 3.46
C PRO A 105 11.99 6.09 4.54
N VAL A 106 10.70 5.84 4.31
CA VAL A 106 9.63 6.15 5.28
C VAL A 106 9.56 5.14 6.43
N TRP A 107 9.99 3.89 6.18
CA TRP A 107 9.86 2.80 7.15
C TRP A 107 10.75 3.03 8.37
N GLY A 108 10.17 2.95 9.56
CA GLY A 108 10.87 3.15 10.84
C GLY A 108 11.22 4.61 11.15
N PHE A 109 10.74 5.58 10.35
CA PHE A 109 10.94 6.99 10.62
C PHE A 109 9.87 7.55 11.56
N GLU A 110 10.28 7.84 12.80
CA GLU A 110 9.44 8.43 13.85
C GLU A 110 8.11 7.68 14.05
N GLN A 111 7.19 8.26 14.83
CA GLN A 111 5.87 7.69 15.08
C GLN A 111 4.89 8.11 13.98
N ALA A 112 3.95 7.22 13.64
CA ALA A 112 2.90 7.50 12.68
C ALA A 112 2.03 8.68 13.15
N VAL A 113 1.59 9.52 12.21
CA VAL A 113 0.63 10.58 12.49
C VAL A 113 -0.71 10.16 11.90
N HIS A 114 -1.62 9.69 12.74
CA HIS A 114 -2.90 9.14 12.30
C HIS A 114 -3.81 10.22 11.69
N TYR A 115 -4.61 9.82 10.71
CA TYR A 115 -5.72 10.64 10.22
C TYR A 115 -6.71 10.92 11.36
N GLN A 116 -7.10 12.18 11.56
CA GLN A 116 -7.98 12.58 12.68
C GLN A 116 -9.45 12.64 12.26
N ASN A 117 -9.76 13.40 11.20
CA ASN A 117 -11.14 13.65 10.76
C ASN A 117 -11.38 13.27 9.30
N ASP A 118 -10.41 13.53 8.43
CA ASP A 118 -10.58 13.38 6.97
C ASP A 118 -9.51 12.46 6.38
N LEU A 119 -9.98 11.45 5.65
CA LEU A 119 -9.13 10.61 4.79
C LEU A 119 -8.86 11.31 3.45
N PRO A 120 -7.83 10.90 2.69
CA PRO A 120 -7.55 11.47 1.38
C PRO A 120 -8.55 10.97 0.33
N GLU A 121 -9.82 11.37 0.42
CA GLU A 121 -10.92 10.80 -0.37
C GLU A 121 -10.70 10.89 -1.88
N ASN A 122 -10.06 11.96 -2.38
CA ASN A 122 -9.70 12.05 -3.80
C ASN A 122 -8.80 10.89 -4.26
N LEU A 123 -7.86 10.46 -3.41
CA LEU A 123 -7.00 9.31 -3.69
C LEU A 123 -7.79 8.00 -3.55
N LEU A 124 -8.57 7.85 -2.48
CA LEU A 124 -9.35 6.63 -2.24
C LEU A 124 -10.36 6.37 -3.34
N ASP A 125 -11.07 7.40 -3.80
CA ASP A 125 -12.02 7.31 -4.91
C ASP A 125 -11.34 6.99 -6.23
N ALA A 126 -10.18 7.56 -6.51
CA ALA A 126 -9.40 7.23 -7.70
C ALA A 126 -8.97 5.75 -7.69
N ILE A 127 -8.55 5.24 -6.54
CA ILE A 127 -8.21 3.82 -6.35
C ILE A 127 -9.45 2.94 -6.56
N ARG A 128 -10.55 3.21 -5.85
CA ARG A 128 -11.82 2.46 -6.00
C ARG A 128 -12.26 2.37 -7.46
N LYS A 129 -12.28 3.51 -8.18
CA LYS A 129 -12.65 3.58 -9.61
C LYS A 129 -11.73 2.79 -10.52
N SER A 130 -10.46 2.63 -10.17
CA SER A 130 -9.49 1.89 -10.98
C SER A 130 -9.64 0.37 -10.91
N PHE A 131 -10.44 -0.13 -9.96
CA PHE A 131 -10.73 -1.56 -9.76
C PHE A 131 -12.25 -1.86 -9.79
N SER A 132 -13.04 -0.90 -10.29
CA SER A 132 -14.49 -1.06 -10.53
C SER A 132 -14.79 -1.72 -11.88
#